data_AF-A0A1H9H316-F1
#
_entry.id   AF-A0A1H9H316-F1
#
_cell.length_a   1.000
_cell.length_b   1.000
_cell.length_c   1.000
_cell.angle_alpha   90.00
_cell.angle_beta   90.00
_cell.angle_gamma   90.00
#
_symmetry.space_group_name_H-M   'P 1'
#
loop_
_entity.id
_entity.type
_entity.pdbx_description
1 polymer ?
#
loop_
_entity_poly.entity_id
_entity_poly.type
_entity_poly.pdbx_seq_one_letter_code
_entity_poly.pdbx_strand_id
1 'polypeptide(L)'
;MTKFFFAMALLAVFIIGLILGQLLDIPKEIVFEKNVNAVHVLSVIVTLFIALLITVFFQTHKDINSVENKIIIKRMDQIIDILDSLQEIVGSGKVSISQAPAIVKRIYSSSTFIWNYLDNQHMNLPTKLLAIETETRKLNDLLTNTPAKNIDLLTIPVQAIDNHYVYNCSRIVEIEKNIEDLKNLFFRAQLELNKNLNR
;
A
#
# COMPACT_ATOMS: atom_id res chain seq x y z
N MET A 1 -18.20 -0.75 -19.43
CA MET A 1 -19.57 -0.90 -19.98
C MET A 1 -20.63 -0.25 -19.09
N THR A 2 -20.59 -0.46 -17.77
CA THR A 2 -21.51 0.16 -16.77
C THR A 2 -21.53 1.69 -16.78
N LYS A 3 -20.40 2.36 -17.01
CA LYS A 3 -20.29 3.84 -17.06
C LYS A 3 -21.06 4.48 -18.22
N PHE A 4 -21.08 3.82 -19.39
CA PHE A 4 -21.83 4.28 -20.56
C PHE A 4 -23.33 4.10 -20.38
N PHE A 5 -23.73 2.99 -19.74
CA PHE A 5 -25.13 2.72 -19.39
C PHE A 5 -25.68 3.75 -18.39
N PHE A 6 -24.90 4.18 -17.40
CA PHE A 6 -25.34 5.17 -16.42
C PHE A 6 -25.49 6.57 -17.03
N ALA A 7 -24.58 6.97 -17.93
CA ALA A 7 -24.69 8.22 -18.67
C ALA A 7 -25.91 8.23 -19.62
N MET A 8 -26.17 7.11 -20.32
CA MET A 8 -27.36 6.94 -21.15
C MET A 8 -28.65 6.96 -20.31
N ALA A 9 -28.65 6.36 -19.11
CA ALA A 9 -29.81 6.38 -18.22
C ALA A 9 -30.14 7.79 -17.72
N LEU A 10 -29.13 8.58 -17.33
CA LEU A 10 -29.34 9.98 -16.93
C LEU A 10 -29.86 10.85 -18.09
N LEU A 11 -29.33 10.63 -19.30
CA LEU A 11 -29.75 11.35 -20.50
C LEU A 11 -31.19 10.96 -20.90
N ALA A 12 -31.56 9.69 -20.75
CA ALA A 12 -32.93 9.22 -20.94
C ALA A 12 -33.90 9.82 -19.91
N VAL A 13 -33.54 9.88 -18.62
CA VAL A 13 -34.35 10.52 -17.58
C VAL A 13 -34.55 12.01 -17.87
N PHE A 14 -33.52 12.70 -18.36
CA PHE A 14 -33.60 14.10 -18.76
C PHE A 14 -34.57 14.32 -19.93
N ILE A 15 -34.47 13.48 -20.98
CA ILE A 15 -35.37 13.54 -22.14
C ILE A 15 -36.82 13.22 -21.73
N ILE A 16 -37.02 12.19 -20.90
CA ILE A 16 -38.34 11.83 -20.37
C ILE A 16 -38.93 12.99 -19.54
N GLY A 17 -38.11 13.66 -18.73
CA GLY A 17 -38.52 14.84 -17.97
C GLY A 17 -38.96 16.01 -18.87
N LEU A 18 -38.25 16.26 -19.98
CA LEU A 18 -38.64 17.27 -20.97
C LEU A 18 -39.95 16.92 -21.68
N ILE A 19 -40.12 15.65 -22.07
CA ILE A 19 -41.34 15.17 -22.74
C ILE A 19 -42.54 15.22 -21.78
N LEU A 20 -42.39 14.76 -20.54
CA LEU A 20 -43.44 14.82 -19.52
C LEU A 20 -43.80 16.26 -19.15
N GLY A 21 -42.82 17.18 -19.13
CA GLY A 21 -43.08 18.61 -18.92
C GLY A 21 -43.86 19.28 -20.06
N GLN A 22 -43.82 18.71 -21.27
CA GLN A 22 -44.64 19.17 -22.40
C GLN A 22 -46.01 18.47 -22.46
N LEU A 23 -46.13 17.25 -21.94
CA LEU A 23 -47.37 16.46 -21.97
C LEU A 23 -48.29 16.70 -20.77
N LEU A 24 -47.75 17.08 -19.62
CA LEU A 24 -48.55 17.49 -18.47
C LEU A 24 -49.02 18.93 -18.72
N ASP A 25 -50.29 19.09 -19.08
CA ASP A 25 -50.99 20.38 -19.06
C ASP A 25 -50.94 20.91 -17.62
N ILE A 26 -49.91 21.71 -17.33
CA ILE A 26 -49.73 22.34 -16.02
C ILE A 26 -50.97 23.22 -15.80
N PRO A 27 -51.75 23.01 -14.72
CA PRO A 27 -52.94 23.80 -14.48
C PRO A 27 -52.56 25.29 -14.48
N LYS A 28 -53.28 26.09 -15.27
CA LYS A 28 -53.02 27.52 -15.56
C LYS A 28 -52.96 28.43 -14.32
N GLU A 29 -53.26 27.88 -13.14
CA GLU A 29 -53.16 28.54 -11.84
C GLU A 29 -51.74 28.55 -11.27
N ILE A 30 -50.85 27.69 -11.78
CA ILE A 30 -49.40 27.83 -11.57
C ILE A 30 -48.92 28.91 -12.53
N VAL A 31 -49.13 30.17 -12.14
CA VAL A 31 -48.50 31.31 -12.79
C VAL A 31 -47.01 31.23 -12.46
N PHE A 32 -46.25 30.53 -13.30
CA PHE A 32 -44.81 30.77 -13.34
C PHE A 32 -44.65 32.25 -13.64
N GLU A 33 -44.09 33.00 -12.70
CA GLU A 33 -43.69 34.38 -12.98
C GLU A 33 -42.89 34.35 -14.28
N LYS A 34 -43.36 35.10 -15.29
CA LYS A 34 -42.83 35.12 -16.65
C LYS A 34 -41.35 35.53 -16.76
N ASN A 35 -40.70 35.80 -15.64
CA ASN A 35 -39.33 36.27 -15.52
C ASN A 35 -38.31 35.15 -15.22
N VAL A 36 -38.72 33.88 -15.14
CA VAL A 36 -37.74 32.78 -15.02
C VAL A 36 -37.02 32.63 -16.37
N ASN A 37 -35.87 33.28 -16.48
CA ASN A 37 -35.01 33.19 -17.65
C ASN A 37 -34.56 31.72 -17.82
N ALA A 38 -34.86 31.14 -18.98
CA ALA A 38 -34.50 29.76 -19.33
C ALA A 38 -32.99 29.48 -19.16
N VAL A 39 -32.15 30.52 -19.31
CA VAL A 39 -30.71 30.44 -19.06
C VAL A 39 -30.38 30.12 -17.60
N HIS A 40 -31.14 30.65 -16.63
CA HIS A 40 -30.94 30.33 -15.21
C HIS A 40 -31.29 28.89 -14.89
N VAL A 41 -32.40 28.37 -15.45
CA VAL A 41 -32.80 26.97 -15.26
C VAL A 41 -31.76 26.03 -15.87
N LEU A 42 -31.30 26.33 -17.10
CA LEU A 42 -30.24 25.56 -17.74
C LEU A 42 -28.93 25.61 -16.95
N SER A 43 -28.57 26.78 -16.41
CA SER A 43 -27.39 26.94 -15.55
C SER A 43 -27.47 26.03 -14.32
N VAL A 44 -28.61 25.98 -13.63
CA VAL A 44 -28.80 25.12 -12.44
C VAL A 44 -28.63 23.63 -12.80
N ILE A 45 -29.21 23.20 -13.92
CA ILE A 45 -29.11 21.82 -14.40
C ILE A 45 -27.66 21.46 -14.74
N VAL A 46 -26.95 22.34 -15.45
CA VAL A 46 -25.54 22.11 -15.81
C VAL A 46 -24.66 22.07 -14.56
N THR A 47 -24.88 22.96 -13.59
CA THR A 47 -24.16 22.94 -12.31
C THR A 47 -24.40 21.64 -11.54
N LEU A 48 -25.65 21.17 -11.47
CA LEU A 48 -25.99 19.89 -10.82
C LEU A 48 -25.29 18.72 -11.51
N PHE A 49 -25.27 18.71 -12.84
CA PHE A 49 -24.64 17.65 -13.63
C PHE A 49 -23.12 17.63 -13.43
N ILE A 50 -22.46 18.79 -13.43
CA ILE A 50 -21.02 18.91 -13.16
C ILE A 50 -20.71 18.44 -11.74
N ALA A 51 -21.50 18.86 -10.74
CA ALA A 51 -21.31 18.42 -9.36
C ALA A 51 -21.39 16.89 -9.23
N LEU A 52 -22.39 16.28 -9.87
CA LEU A 52 -22.58 14.82 -9.85
C LEU A 52 -21.44 14.09 -10.58
N LEU A 53 -20.97 14.63 -11.70
CA LEU A 53 -19.83 14.08 -12.44
C LEU A 53 -18.55 14.15 -11.60
N ILE A 54 -18.30 15.28 -10.92
CA ILE A 54 -17.17 15.44 -10.02
C ILE A 54 -17.26 14.40 -8.89
N THR A 55 -18.41 14.28 -8.22
CA THR A 55 -18.58 13.32 -7.12
C THR A 55 -18.34 11.89 -7.59
N VAL A 56 -18.99 11.45 -8.67
CA VAL A 56 -18.87 10.06 -9.14
C VAL A 56 -17.46 9.76 -9.65
N PHE A 57 -16.85 10.66 -10.41
CA PHE A 57 -15.55 10.40 -11.04
C PHE A 57 -14.40 10.47 -10.03
N PHE A 58 -14.33 11.53 -9.22
CA PHE A 58 -13.23 11.73 -8.28
C PHE A 58 -13.32 10.81 -7.07
N GLN A 59 -14.52 10.54 -6.55
CA GLN A 59 -14.68 9.69 -5.37
C GLN A 59 -14.35 8.23 -5.69
N THR A 60 -14.79 7.72 -6.86
CA THR A 60 -14.47 6.35 -7.27
C THR A 60 -12.97 6.12 -7.45
N HIS A 61 -12.24 7.08 -8.03
CA HIS A 61 -10.78 6.95 -8.20
C HIS A 61 -10.03 7.05 -6.87
N LYS A 62 -10.46 7.97 -5.98
CA LYS A 62 -9.90 8.09 -4.64
C LYS A 62 -10.09 6.81 -3.82
N ASP A 63 -11.27 6.21 -3.91
CA ASP A 63 -11.59 4.98 -3.16
C ASP A 63 -10.79 3.77 -3.68
N ILE A 64 -10.63 3.61 -4.99
CA ILE A 64 -9.83 2.53 -5.58
C ILE A 64 -8.35 2.66 -5.17
N ASN A 65 -7.76 3.84 -5.33
CA ASN A 65 -6.35 4.07 -4.96
C ASN A 65 -6.14 3.86 -3.45
N SER A 66 -7.12 4.23 -2.62
CA SER A 66 -7.10 3.97 -1.18
C SER A 66 -7.10 2.49 -0.85
N VAL A 67 -7.94 1.69 -1.53
CA VAL A 67 -7.99 0.24 -1.33
C VAL A 67 -6.69 -0.42 -1.77
N GLU A 68 -6.13 -0.05 -2.92
CA GLU A 68 -4.87 -0.60 -3.42
C GLU A 68 -3.71 -0.31 -2.46
N ASN A 69 -3.57 0.93 -2.02
CA ASN A 69 -2.53 1.31 -1.07
C ASN A 69 -2.67 0.58 0.27
N LYS A 70 -3.91 0.35 0.77
CA LYS A 70 -4.15 -0.47 1.97
C LYS A 70 -3.69 -1.91 1.78
N ILE A 71 -3.88 -2.49 0.60
CA ILE A 71 -3.41 -3.86 0.30
C ILE A 71 -1.88 -3.91 0.33
N ILE A 72 -1.21 -2.91 -0.24
CA ILE A 72 0.26 -2.82 -0.23
C ILE A 72 0.79 -2.65 1.19
N ILE A 73 0.19 -1.75 1.97
CA ILE A 73 0.56 -1.53 3.38
C ILE A 73 0.41 -2.83 4.17
N LYS A 74 -0.70 -3.55 3.98
CA LYS A 74 -0.91 -4.86 4.62
C LYS A 74 0.15 -5.89 4.22
N ARG A 75 0.66 -5.85 2.99
CA ARG A 75 1.78 -6.71 2.57
C ARG A 75 3.09 -6.31 3.25
N MET A 76 3.33 -5.03 3.47
CA MET A 76 4.46 -4.57 4.27
C MET A 76 4.33 -4.98 5.73
N ASP A 77 3.13 -4.90 6.33
CA ASP A 77 2.86 -5.37 7.70
C ASP A 77 3.19 -6.87 7.84
N GLN A 78 2.82 -7.68 6.85
CA GLN A 78 3.18 -9.11 6.85
C GLN A 78 4.69 -9.36 6.84
N ILE A 79 5.50 -8.45 6.28
CA ILE A 79 6.97 -8.55 6.34
C ILE A 79 7.45 -8.16 7.74
N ILE A 80 6.85 -7.13 8.35
CA ILE A 80 7.15 -6.73 9.73
C ILE A 80 6.84 -7.88 10.69
N ASP A 81 5.71 -8.57 10.53
CA ASP A 81 5.36 -9.74 11.34
C ASP A 81 6.42 -10.86 11.23
N ILE A 82 6.98 -11.07 10.02
CA ILE A 82 8.06 -12.04 9.80
C ILE A 82 9.35 -11.59 10.50
N LEU A 83 9.64 -10.29 10.50
CA LEU A 83 10.79 -9.70 11.18
C LEU A 83 10.64 -9.79 12.71
N ASP A 84 9.44 -9.56 13.26
CA ASP A 84 9.14 -9.74 14.68
C ASP A 84 9.34 -11.20 15.10
N SER A 85 8.80 -12.14 14.31
CA SER A 85 9.01 -13.57 14.58
C SER A 85 10.49 -13.96 14.52
N LEU A 86 11.25 -13.42 13.56
CA LEU A 86 12.70 -13.64 13.49
C LEU A 86 13.42 -13.08 14.72
N GLN A 87 13.03 -11.90 15.19
CA GLN A 87 13.60 -11.27 16.38
C GLN A 87 13.40 -12.13 17.62
N GLU A 88 12.20 -12.68 17.82
CA GLU A 88 11.91 -13.60 18.93
C GLU A 88 12.79 -14.86 18.87
N ILE A 89 12.94 -15.45 17.68
CA ILE A 89 13.76 -16.66 17.51
C ILE A 89 15.24 -16.33 17.77
N VAL A 90 15.75 -15.22 17.23
CA VAL A 90 17.14 -14.79 17.45
C VAL A 90 17.39 -14.46 18.92
N GLY A 91 16.42 -13.87 19.62
CA GLY A 91 16.48 -13.60 21.06
C GLY A 91 16.66 -14.86 21.91
N SER A 92 16.28 -16.04 21.42
CA SER A 92 16.57 -17.32 22.07
C SER A 92 18.04 -17.75 21.96
N GLY A 93 18.82 -17.05 21.14
CA GLY A 93 20.24 -17.31 20.88
C GLY A 93 20.50 -18.49 19.93
N LYS A 94 19.46 -19.16 19.43
CA LYS A 94 19.58 -20.33 18.54
C LYS A 94 18.59 -20.26 17.37
N VAL A 95 19.09 -20.42 16.15
CA VAL A 95 18.26 -20.49 14.92
C VAL A 95 18.66 -21.71 14.12
N SER A 96 17.69 -22.44 13.57
CA SER A 96 17.99 -23.58 12.67
C SER A 96 18.74 -23.12 11.42
N ILE A 97 19.77 -23.88 11.00
CA ILE A 97 20.59 -23.54 9.82
C ILE A 97 19.76 -23.41 8.55
N SER A 98 18.69 -24.20 8.40
CA SER A 98 17.79 -24.12 7.25
C SER A 98 16.83 -22.93 7.32
N GLN A 99 16.50 -22.48 8.54
CA GLN A 99 15.51 -21.45 8.79
C GLN A 99 16.05 -20.04 8.55
N ALA A 100 17.28 -19.76 9.00
CA ALA A 100 17.92 -18.46 8.84
C ALA A 100 17.91 -17.93 7.38
N PRO A 101 18.48 -18.64 6.38
CA PRO A 101 18.48 -18.17 5.00
C PRO A 101 17.07 -18.20 4.36
N ALA A 102 16.20 -19.13 4.79
CA ALA A 102 14.85 -19.24 4.24
C ALA A 102 13.97 -18.03 4.60
N ILE A 103 14.04 -17.56 5.86
CA ILE A 103 13.31 -16.36 6.31
C ILE A 103 13.81 -15.13 5.54
N VAL A 104 15.13 -14.95 5.46
CA VAL A 104 15.73 -13.82 4.74
C VAL A 104 15.32 -13.81 3.27
N LYS A 105 15.37 -14.98 2.60
CA LYS A 105 14.91 -15.11 1.21
C LYS A 105 13.44 -14.74 1.05
N ARG A 106 12.58 -15.12 2.01
CA ARG A 106 11.16 -14.77 2.00
C ARG A 106 10.94 -13.26 2.14
N ILE A 107 11.69 -12.59 3.02
CA ILE A 107 11.66 -11.13 3.18
C ILE A 107 12.08 -10.45 1.88
N TYR A 108 13.22 -10.86 1.31
CA TYR A 108 13.72 -10.33 0.05
C TYR A 108 12.70 -10.46 -1.08
N SER A 109 12.20 -11.67 -1.35
CA SER A 109 11.24 -11.90 -2.44
C SER A 109 9.94 -11.12 -2.26
N SER A 110 9.45 -11.01 -1.03
CA SER A 110 8.23 -10.23 -0.74
C SER A 110 8.46 -8.73 -0.97
N SER A 111 9.62 -8.22 -0.56
CA SER A 111 10.03 -6.83 -0.77
C SER A 111 10.15 -6.52 -2.26
N THR A 112 10.89 -7.34 -3.02
CA THR A 112 11.02 -7.16 -4.48
C THR A 112 9.66 -7.16 -5.17
N PHE A 113 8.74 -8.06 -4.78
CA PHE A 113 7.39 -8.06 -5.35
C PHE A 113 6.64 -6.75 -5.11
N ILE A 114 6.68 -6.22 -3.89
CA ILE A 114 6.02 -4.95 -3.54
C ILE A 114 6.61 -3.80 -4.37
N TRP A 115 7.93 -3.67 -4.43
CA TRP A 115 8.55 -2.56 -5.16
C TRP A 115 8.38 -2.67 -6.68
N ASN A 116 8.39 -3.88 -7.25
CA ASN A 116 8.06 -4.08 -8.67
C ASN A 116 6.61 -3.67 -8.98
N TYR A 117 5.68 -3.97 -8.06
CA TYR A 117 4.30 -3.50 -8.21
C TYR A 117 4.22 -1.98 -8.17
N LEU A 118 4.91 -1.33 -7.22
CA LEU A 118 4.95 0.13 -7.11
C LEU A 118 5.54 0.80 -8.35
N ASP A 119 6.62 0.22 -8.91
CA ASP A 119 7.26 0.72 -10.13
C ASP A 119 6.35 0.61 -11.36
N ASN A 120 5.63 -0.52 -11.48
CA ASN A 120 4.62 -0.72 -12.54
C ASN A 120 3.45 0.28 -12.45
N GLN A 121 3.14 0.76 -11.24
CA GLN A 121 2.13 1.81 -11.03
C GLN A 121 2.72 3.22 -11.10
N HIS A 122 4.01 3.36 -11.49
CA HIS A 122 4.75 4.61 -11.54
C HIS A 122 4.74 5.39 -10.20
N MET A 123 4.64 4.67 -9.09
CA MET A 123 4.71 5.24 -7.74
C MET A 123 6.16 5.37 -7.30
N ASN A 124 6.71 6.57 -7.41
CA ASN A 124 8.06 6.87 -6.94
C ASN A 124 8.06 7.11 -5.42
N LEU A 125 8.56 6.14 -4.66
CA LEU A 125 8.85 6.31 -3.24
C LEU A 125 10.30 6.81 -3.04
N PRO A 126 10.53 7.79 -2.16
CA PRO A 126 11.88 8.15 -1.72
C PRO A 126 12.65 6.96 -1.13
N THR A 127 11.96 6.09 -0.40
CA THR A 127 12.53 4.84 0.10
C THR A 127 12.75 3.86 -1.05
N LYS A 128 14.01 3.66 -1.44
CA LYS A 128 14.39 2.79 -2.55
C LYS A 128 14.49 1.33 -2.14
N LEU A 129 14.10 0.43 -3.05
CA LEU A 129 14.28 -1.01 -2.93
C LEU A 129 15.73 -1.37 -2.56
N LEU A 130 16.71 -0.69 -3.17
CA LEU A 130 18.13 -0.91 -2.92
C LEU A 130 18.52 -0.80 -1.43
N ALA A 131 17.89 0.10 -0.66
CA ALA A 131 18.16 0.23 0.76
C ALA A 131 17.70 -1.02 1.53
N ILE A 132 16.50 -1.54 1.20
CA ILE A 132 15.95 -2.76 1.79
C ILE A 132 16.76 -3.98 1.38
N GLU A 133 17.17 -4.07 0.12
CA GLU A 133 18.03 -5.17 -0.37
C GLU A 133 19.37 -5.18 0.36
N THR A 134 19.94 -3.99 0.60
CA THR A 134 21.21 -3.84 1.33
C THR A 134 21.08 -4.33 2.77
N GLU A 135 20.05 -3.88 3.49
CA GLU A 135 19.83 -4.32 4.87
C GLU A 135 19.42 -5.80 4.94
N THR A 136 18.66 -6.32 3.98
CA THR A 136 18.31 -7.76 3.93
C THR A 136 19.53 -8.63 3.68
N ARG A 137 20.47 -8.18 2.83
CA ARG A 137 21.75 -8.87 2.62
C ARG A 137 22.60 -8.86 3.88
N LYS A 138 22.70 -7.70 4.55
CA LYS A 138 23.41 -7.58 5.82
C LYS A 138 22.80 -8.48 6.89
N LEU A 139 21.48 -8.60 6.97
CA LEU A 139 20.81 -9.55 7.85
C LEU A 139 21.21 -11.00 7.55
N ASN A 140 21.26 -11.39 6.27
CA ASN A 140 21.73 -12.71 5.86
C ASN A 140 23.14 -12.98 6.38
N ASP A 141 24.04 -12.02 6.17
CA ASP A 141 25.44 -12.14 6.54
C ASP A 141 25.59 -12.23 8.06
N LEU A 142 24.83 -11.42 8.82
CA LEU A 142 24.83 -11.49 10.28
C LEU A 142 24.35 -12.85 10.80
N LEU A 143 23.34 -13.43 10.16
CA LEU A 143 22.76 -14.72 10.56
C LEU A 143 23.63 -15.93 10.19
N THR A 144 24.37 -15.86 9.09
CA THR A 144 25.00 -17.04 8.46
C THR A 144 26.53 -17.01 8.46
N ASN A 145 27.17 -15.85 8.65
CA ASN A 145 28.61 -15.72 8.57
C ASN A 145 29.30 -16.31 9.82
N THR A 146 29.69 -17.58 9.72
CA THR A 146 30.47 -18.31 10.71
C THR A 146 31.97 -18.08 10.48
N PRO A 147 32.74 -17.57 11.46
CA PRO A 147 34.18 -17.40 11.31
C PRO A 147 34.91 -18.72 11.13
N ALA A 148 36.08 -18.69 10.49
CA ALA A 148 36.94 -19.86 10.34
C ALA A 148 37.40 -20.40 11.72
N LYS A 149 37.57 -21.73 11.81
CA LYS A 149 37.79 -22.52 13.04
C LYS A 149 38.98 -22.13 13.96
N ASN A 150 39.76 -21.09 13.66
CA ASN A 150 40.99 -20.72 14.37
C ASN A 150 40.86 -19.47 15.26
N ILE A 151 39.66 -19.09 15.65
CA ILE A 151 39.41 -17.93 16.53
C ILE A 151 39.00 -18.46 17.91
N ASP A 152 39.47 -17.81 18.98
CA ASP A 152 39.11 -18.11 20.37
C ASP A 152 37.61 -18.36 20.51
N LEU A 153 37.23 -19.54 21.02
CA LEU A 153 35.84 -20.01 21.10
C LEU A 153 34.90 -19.05 21.86
N LEU A 154 35.45 -18.22 22.76
CA LEU A 154 34.71 -17.25 23.56
C LEU A 154 34.35 -15.95 22.80
N THR A 155 34.99 -15.68 21.64
CA THR A 155 34.76 -14.45 20.86
C THR A 155 34.08 -14.69 19.51
N ILE A 156 33.74 -15.95 19.18
CA ILE A 156 33.09 -16.28 17.90
C ILE A 156 31.64 -15.74 17.90
N PRO A 157 31.28 -14.83 16.98
CA PRO A 157 29.92 -14.25 16.90
C PRO A 157 28.82 -15.26 16.56
N VAL A 158 29.12 -16.27 15.75
CA VAL A 158 28.19 -17.30 15.29
C VAL A 158 28.89 -18.65 15.24
N GLN A 159 28.29 -19.68 15.84
CA GLN A 159 28.79 -21.06 15.78
C GLN A 159 27.71 -21.99 15.20
N ALA A 160 28.09 -22.93 14.34
CA ALA A 160 27.19 -23.97 13.85
C ALA A 160 27.34 -25.22 14.74
N ILE A 161 26.33 -25.52 15.57
CA ILE A 161 26.30 -26.65 16.50
C ILE A 161 24.97 -27.38 16.34
N ASP A 162 25.00 -28.71 16.18
CA ASP A 162 23.81 -29.56 16.12
C ASP A 162 22.70 -29.04 15.18
N ASN A 163 23.08 -28.65 13.95
CA ASN A 163 22.18 -28.09 12.93
C ASN A 163 21.54 -26.74 13.28
N HIS A 164 22.12 -26.01 14.24
CA HIS A 164 21.70 -24.67 14.63
C HIS A 164 22.87 -23.68 14.53
N TYR A 165 22.56 -22.45 14.14
CA TYR A 165 23.39 -21.30 14.43
C TYR A 165 23.16 -20.88 15.89
N VAL A 166 24.23 -20.80 16.66
CA VAL A 166 24.27 -20.33 18.03
C VAL A 166 24.98 -18.98 18.04
N TYR A 167 24.30 -17.96 18.55
CA TYR A 167 24.76 -16.59 18.54
C TYR A 167 25.29 -16.17 19.90
N ASN A 168 26.37 -15.39 19.92
CA ASN A 168 26.77 -14.70 21.15
C ASN A 168 25.89 -13.44 21.38
N CYS A 169 25.93 -12.90 22.59
CA CYS A 169 25.12 -11.73 22.94
C CYS A 169 25.38 -10.51 22.03
N SER A 170 26.63 -10.28 21.63
CA SER A 170 26.98 -9.17 20.74
C SER A 170 26.31 -9.31 19.37
N ARG A 171 26.31 -10.51 18.80
CA ARG A 171 25.72 -10.80 17.50
C ARG A 171 24.20 -10.73 17.55
N ILE A 172 23.58 -11.17 18.64
CA ILE A 172 22.13 -10.99 18.86
C ILE A 172 21.78 -9.50 18.76
N VAL A 173 22.49 -8.63 19.49
CA VAL A 173 22.26 -7.17 19.45
C VAL A 173 22.44 -6.58 18.04
N GLU A 174 23.47 -7.03 17.31
CA GLU A 174 23.68 -6.62 15.91
C GLU A 174 22.52 -7.01 15.00
N ILE A 175 22.01 -8.24 15.15
CA ILE A 175 20.87 -8.75 14.37
C ILE A 175 19.60 -7.99 14.73
N GLU A 176 19.32 -7.80 16.03
CA GLU A 176 18.14 -7.06 16.50
C GLU A 176 18.12 -5.63 15.98
N LYS A 177 19.27 -4.94 16.05
CA LYS A 177 19.42 -3.60 15.47
C LYS A 177 19.13 -3.61 13.97
N ASN A 178 19.63 -4.61 13.25
CA ASN A 178 19.43 -4.69 11.81
C ASN A 178 17.97 -4.98 11.42
N ILE A 179 17.28 -5.80 12.22
CA ILE A 179 15.85 -6.04 12.11
C ILE A 179 15.08 -4.74 12.34
N GLU A 180 15.44 -3.96 13.35
CA GLU A 180 14.80 -2.67 13.65
C GLU A 180 15.05 -1.65 12.53
N ASP A 181 16.26 -1.60 11.97
CA ASP A 181 16.57 -0.76 10.81
C ASP A 181 15.68 -1.12 9.60
N LEU A 182 15.47 -2.42 9.34
CA LEU A 182 14.55 -2.90 8.29
C LEU A 182 13.10 -2.49 8.57
N LYS A 183 12.59 -2.69 9.79
CA LYS A 183 11.23 -2.27 10.17
C LYS A 183 11.04 -0.77 9.94
N ASN A 184 12.03 0.03 10.31
CA ASN A 184 12.00 1.48 10.08
C ASN A 184 11.96 1.86 8.60
N LEU A 185 12.63 1.11 7.72
CA LEU A 185 12.53 1.32 6.27
C LEU A 185 11.11 1.00 5.75
N PHE A 186 10.50 -0.10 6.18
CA PHE A 186 9.11 -0.43 5.82
C PHE A 186 8.13 0.61 6.36
N PHE A 187 8.28 1.02 7.61
CA PHE A 187 7.44 2.05 8.22
C PHE A 187 7.53 3.39 7.45
N ARG A 188 8.73 3.81 7.06
CA ARG A 188 8.89 5.01 6.22
C ARG A 188 8.21 4.86 4.87
N ALA A 189 8.35 3.71 4.20
CA ALA A 189 7.66 3.44 2.94
C ALA A 189 6.13 3.47 3.09
N GLN A 190 5.59 2.92 4.19
CA GLN A 190 4.16 3.00 4.51
C GLN A 190 3.67 4.44 4.71
N LEU A 191 4.44 5.27 5.44
CA LEU A 191 4.13 6.69 5.60
C LEU A 191 4.17 7.44 4.27
N GLU A 192 5.11 7.13 3.39
CA GLU A 192 5.22 7.73 2.06
C GLU A 192 4.03 7.34 1.17
N LEU A 193 3.61 6.06 1.19
CA LEU A 193 2.40 5.58 0.50
C LEU A 193 1.13 6.27 1.01
N ASN A 194 1.00 6.42 2.33
CA ASN A 194 -0.15 7.12 2.93
C ASN A 194 -0.17 8.61 2.59
N LYS A 195 0.99 9.26 2.42
CA LYS A 195 1.06 10.66 1.97
C LYS A 195 0.61 10.81 0.52
N ASN A 196 0.96 9.86 -0.35
CA ASN A 196 0.47 9.84 -1.74
C ASN A 196 -1.05 9.61 -1.84
N LEU A 197 -1.66 9.09 -0.79
CA LEU A 197 -3.11 8.86 -0.67
C LEU A 197 -3.92 10.17 -0.43
N ASN A 198 -3.24 11.20 0.10
CA ASN A 198 -3.84 12.49 0.47
C ASN A 198 -3.49 13.64 -0.49
N ARG A 199 -2.69 13.38 -1.53
CA ARG A 199 -2.46 14.31 -2.64
C ARG A 199 -3.40 13.97 -3.79
#